data_AF-A0K1K2-F1
#
_entry.id   AF-A0K1K2-F1
#
_cell.length_a   1.000
_cell.length_b   1.000
_cell.length_c   1.000
_cell.angle_alpha   90.00
_cell.angle_beta   90.00
_cell.angle_gamma   90.00
#
_symmetry.space_group_name_H-M   'P 1'
#
loop_
_entity.id
_entity.type
_entity.pdbx_description
1 polymer ?
#
loop_
_entity_poly.entity_id
_entity_poly.type
_entity_poly.pdbx_seq_one_letter_code
_entity_poly.pdbx_strand_id
1 'polypeptide(L)'
;MSTGQPASKHPVVLAPESAEAANEDVVDSNVTVVNAMYAELLDAPEIAPNALRSYYVDFYLTQALAGGFAQYVFTVPEREEIDAYVREGLEGMGATAHLALFNRTAAAFDALSEDDADAYLDGDADGDSEGFGGADNGGGTASPEAVRELERLDDEFESLLESEDILALNAAWLRGQEGLLLLDGEQLELHIAERVARIPNLAERQAEAAEEALENAPEFELIIRELCDVAGQELQKITMGDPNYEHNGETVLAWHFTTDQGDFIMVEDDEEAYMISPSTKEIIAAVEFEEADA
;
A
#
# COMPACT_ATOMS: atom_id res chain seq x y z
N MET A 1 -15.66 15.98 -33.09
CA MET A 1 -16.91 15.33 -32.68
C MET A 1 -16.62 14.72 -31.31
N SER A 2 -17.25 15.22 -30.24
CA SER A 2 -17.07 14.66 -28.89
C SER A 2 -17.66 13.25 -28.85
N THR A 3 -16.81 12.24 -28.77
CA THR A 3 -17.21 10.93 -28.28
C THR A 3 -17.34 11.06 -26.77
N GLY A 4 -18.53 11.38 -26.30
CA GLY A 4 -18.84 11.36 -24.87
C GLY A 4 -18.59 9.95 -24.34
N GLN A 5 -17.65 9.84 -23.42
CA GLN A 5 -17.42 8.64 -22.62
C GLN A 5 -18.76 8.31 -21.91
N PRO A 6 -19.19 7.04 -21.88
CA PRO A 6 -20.41 6.69 -21.16
C PRO A 6 -20.30 7.15 -19.71
N ALA A 7 -21.33 7.84 -19.20
CA ALA A 7 -21.39 8.25 -17.82
C ALA A 7 -21.09 7.03 -16.93
N SER A 8 -20.07 7.17 -16.08
CA SER A 8 -19.67 6.11 -15.16
C SER A 8 -20.88 5.64 -14.35
N LYS A 9 -21.01 4.33 -14.14
CA LYS A 9 -22.03 3.74 -13.25
C LYS A 9 -21.87 4.25 -11.81
N HIS A 10 -20.68 4.74 -11.46
CA HIS A 10 -20.31 5.22 -10.14
C HIS A 10 -19.72 6.64 -10.23
N PRO A 11 -20.28 7.64 -9.54
CA PRO A 11 -19.73 8.99 -9.54
C PRO A 11 -18.43 9.05 -8.75
N VAL A 12 -17.56 10.00 -9.09
CA VAL A 12 -16.43 10.38 -8.23
C VAL A 12 -17.00 10.99 -6.95
N VAL A 13 -16.35 10.70 -5.82
CA VAL A 13 -16.73 11.20 -4.49
C VAL A 13 -15.55 11.94 -3.90
N LEU A 14 -15.80 13.13 -3.35
CA LEU A 14 -14.82 13.93 -2.61
C LEU A 14 -15.43 14.41 -1.28
N ALA A 15 -14.56 14.80 -0.35
CA ALA A 15 -14.98 15.51 0.85
C ALA A 15 -15.43 16.94 0.47
N PRO A 16 -16.52 17.48 1.06
CA PRO A 16 -16.99 18.84 0.76
C PRO A 16 -15.92 19.92 0.97
N GLU A 17 -15.10 19.77 2.02
CA GLU A 17 -14.02 20.69 2.36
C GLU A 17 -12.89 20.68 1.33
N SER A 18 -12.63 19.56 0.67
CA SER A 18 -11.52 19.45 -0.29
C SER A 18 -11.87 20.09 -1.64
N ALA A 19 -13.14 20.06 -2.05
CA ALA A 19 -13.56 20.53 -3.37
C ALA A 19 -13.11 21.96 -3.73
N GLU A 20 -13.03 22.85 -2.74
CA GLU A 20 -12.59 24.25 -2.89
C GLU A 20 -11.21 24.52 -2.23
N ALA A 21 -10.52 23.48 -1.75
CA ALA A 21 -9.24 23.57 -1.07
C ALA A 21 -8.05 23.59 -2.06
N ALA A 22 -6.82 23.40 -1.57
CA ALA A 22 -5.65 23.32 -2.43
C ALA A 22 -5.72 22.09 -3.36
N ASN A 23 -4.88 22.05 -4.39
CA ASN A 23 -4.87 20.92 -5.32
C ASN A 23 -4.45 19.61 -4.63
N GLU A 24 -3.48 19.69 -3.71
CA GLU A 24 -3.06 18.61 -2.81
C GLU A 24 -4.26 18.02 -2.07
N ASP A 25 -5.01 18.86 -1.36
CA ASP A 25 -6.18 18.44 -0.56
C ASP A 25 -7.26 17.73 -1.40
N VAL A 26 -7.46 18.12 -2.67
CA VAL A 26 -8.42 17.46 -3.57
C VAL A 26 -7.96 16.07 -3.94
N VAL A 27 -6.70 15.92 -4.32
CA VAL A 27 -6.15 14.63 -4.72
C VAL A 27 -6.07 13.70 -3.51
N ASP A 28 -5.59 14.20 -2.36
CA ASP A 28 -5.57 13.47 -1.08
C ASP A 28 -6.97 13.03 -0.66
N SER A 29 -7.99 13.86 -0.90
CA SER A 29 -9.38 13.50 -0.63
C SER A 29 -9.84 12.35 -1.50
N ASN A 30 -9.50 12.33 -2.80
CA ASN A 30 -9.79 11.20 -3.68
C ASN A 30 -9.05 9.93 -3.21
N VAL A 31 -7.77 10.06 -2.84
CA VAL A 31 -6.95 8.95 -2.32
C VAL A 31 -7.58 8.35 -1.06
N THR A 32 -7.97 9.19 -0.12
CA THR A 32 -8.65 8.79 1.12
C THR A 32 -9.94 8.04 0.83
N VAL A 33 -10.76 8.53 -0.10
CA VAL A 33 -12.03 7.90 -0.50
C VAL A 33 -11.81 6.54 -1.16
N VAL A 34 -10.85 6.42 -2.08
CA VAL A 34 -10.53 5.17 -2.77
C VAL A 34 -9.99 4.14 -1.76
N ASN A 35 -9.09 4.54 -0.86
CA ASN A 35 -8.58 3.67 0.21
C ASN A 35 -9.69 3.20 1.14
N ALA A 36 -10.64 4.07 1.51
CA ALA A 36 -11.79 3.68 2.32
C ALA A 36 -12.69 2.65 1.58
N MET A 37 -12.81 2.74 0.25
CA MET A 37 -13.55 1.75 -0.53
C MET A 37 -12.82 0.40 -0.59
N TYR A 38 -11.50 0.40 -0.79
CA TYR A 38 -10.71 -0.84 -0.76
C TYR A 38 -10.69 -1.51 0.62
N ALA A 39 -10.59 -0.72 1.70
CA ALA A 39 -10.67 -1.24 3.06
C ALA A 39 -12.00 -1.96 3.36
N GLU A 40 -13.07 -1.57 2.66
CA GLU A 40 -14.39 -2.20 2.74
C GLU A 40 -14.63 -3.26 1.65
N LEU A 41 -13.57 -3.75 1.01
CA LEU A 41 -13.57 -4.84 0.02
C LEU A 41 -14.30 -4.54 -1.29
N LEU A 42 -14.38 -3.27 -1.69
CA LEU A 42 -14.78 -2.91 -3.05
C LEU A 42 -13.60 -3.10 -4.01
N ASP A 43 -13.86 -3.79 -5.13
CA ASP A 43 -12.90 -3.98 -6.20
C ASP A 43 -12.96 -2.83 -7.22
N ALA A 44 -11.98 -2.75 -8.12
CA ALA A 44 -11.89 -1.71 -9.14
C ALA A 44 -13.18 -1.49 -9.98
N PRO A 45 -13.92 -2.53 -10.44
CA PRO A 45 -15.18 -2.35 -11.17
C PRO A 45 -16.30 -1.71 -10.35
N GLU A 46 -16.15 -1.72 -9.03
CA GLU A 46 -17.06 -1.17 -8.03
C GLU A 46 -16.55 0.19 -7.54
N ILE A 47 -15.55 0.80 -8.16
CA ILE A 47 -15.09 2.17 -7.86
C ILE A 47 -15.27 3.03 -9.12
N ALA A 48 -15.41 4.34 -8.95
CA ALA A 48 -15.50 5.24 -10.10
C ALA A 48 -14.20 5.17 -10.93
N PRO A 49 -14.24 4.86 -12.24
CA PRO A 49 -13.02 4.69 -13.03
C PRO A 49 -12.11 5.92 -13.02
N ASN A 50 -12.69 7.13 -13.00
CA ASN A 50 -11.91 8.36 -12.95
C ASN A 50 -11.30 8.62 -11.57
N ALA A 51 -11.90 8.11 -10.49
CA ALA A 51 -11.29 8.13 -9.16
C ALA A 51 -10.06 7.22 -9.10
N LEU A 52 -10.14 6.01 -9.68
CA LEU A 52 -9.02 5.09 -9.80
C LEU A 52 -7.89 5.64 -10.67
N ARG A 53 -8.22 6.21 -11.84
CA ARG A 53 -7.24 6.86 -12.71
C ARG A 53 -6.50 7.99 -11.99
N SER A 54 -7.23 8.85 -11.27
CA SER A 54 -6.62 9.89 -10.44
C SER A 54 -5.73 9.30 -9.34
N TYR A 55 -6.22 8.26 -8.65
CA TYR A 55 -5.51 7.56 -7.58
C TYR A 55 -4.18 6.99 -8.07
N TYR A 56 -4.18 6.29 -9.19
CA TYR A 56 -2.96 5.68 -9.72
C TYR A 56 -2.00 6.69 -10.36
N VAL A 57 -2.49 7.82 -10.91
CA VAL A 57 -1.61 8.92 -11.33
C VAL A 57 -0.92 9.57 -10.14
N ASP A 58 -1.64 9.79 -9.03
CA ASP A 58 -1.05 10.31 -7.80
C ASP A 58 -0.02 9.34 -7.19
N PHE A 59 -0.36 8.05 -7.15
CA PHE A 59 0.57 7.00 -6.75
C PHE A 59 1.83 7.00 -7.63
N TYR A 60 1.70 7.03 -8.95
CA TYR A 60 2.83 7.11 -9.88
C TYR A 60 3.69 8.35 -9.62
N LEU A 61 3.07 9.53 -9.49
CA LEU A 61 3.76 10.79 -9.20
C LEU A 61 4.55 10.68 -7.88
N THR A 62 3.94 10.12 -6.84
CA THR A 62 4.57 9.93 -5.53
C THR A 62 5.79 9.01 -5.62
N GLN A 63 5.68 7.88 -6.30
CA GLN A 63 6.81 6.96 -6.48
C GLN A 63 7.93 7.59 -7.33
N ALA A 64 7.57 8.23 -8.44
CA ALA A 64 8.52 8.88 -9.34
C ALA A 64 9.29 10.02 -8.65
N LEU A 65 8.63 10.80 -7.79
CA LEU A 65 9.29 11.83 -6.99
C LEU A 65 10.17 11.25 -5.86
N ALA A 66 9.85 10.06 -5.35
CA ALA A 66 10.60 9.43 -4.26
C ALA A 66 11.88 8.75 -4.74
N GLY A 67 11.89 8.17 -5.93
CA GLY A 67 13.04 7.42 -6.45
C GLY A 67 12.98 7.12 -7.94
N GLY A 68 12.40 8.03 -8.73
CA GLY A 68 12.30 7.89 -10.18
C GLY A 68 11.40 6.73 -10.61
N PHE A 69 11.50 6.37 -11.89
CA PHE A 69 10.72 5.28 -12.44
C PHE A 69 11.11 3.91 -11.86
N ALA A 70 12.35 3.74 -11.39
CA ALA A 70 12.80 2.56 -10.66
C ALA A 70 11.94 2.27 -9.42
N GLN A 71 11.71 3.30 -8.58
CA GLN A 71 10.85 3.18 -7.40
C GLN A 71 9.42 2.80 -7.77
N TYR A 72 8.87 3.36 -8.85
CA TYR A 72 7.55 3.00 -9.36
C TYR A 72 7.48 1.53 -9.77
N VAL A 73 8.44 1.04 -10.56
CA VAL A 73 8.48 -0.36 -11.00
C VAL A 73 8.63 -1.31 -9.82
N PHE A 74 9.50 -1.00 -8.87
CA PHE A 74 9.72 -1.83 -7.68
C PHE A 74 8.45 -1.97 -6.83
N THR A 75 7.65 -0.90 -6.73
CA THR A 75 6.44 -0.86 -5.88
C THR A 75 5.22 -1.50 -6.57
N VAL A 76 5.27 -1.72 -7.89
CA VAL A 76 4.13 -2.23 -8.66
C VAL A 76 4.47 -3.57 -9.34
N PRO A 77 4.28 -4.71 -8.63
CA PRO A 77 4.53 -6.02 -9.20
C PRO A 77 3.63 -6.32 -10.43
N GLU A 78 2.42 -5.78 -10.48
CA GLU A 78 1.45 -5.95 -11.59
C GLU A 78 1.37 -4.71 -12.49
N ARG A 79 2.54 -4.29 -13.01
CA ARG A 79 2.71 -3.02 -13.72
C ARG A 79 1.77 -2.83 -14.91
N GLU A 80 1.46 -3.88 -15.67
CA GLU A 80 0.63 -3.77 -16.88
C GLU A 80 -0.77 -3.19 -16.61
N GLU A 81 -1.41 -3.59 -15.51
CA GLU A 81 -2.74 -3.09 -15.15
C GLU A 81 -2.67 -1.65 -14.63
N ILE A 82 -1.73 -1.36 -13.73
CA ILE A 82 -1.59 -0.03 -13.14
C ILE A 82 -1.16 1.00 -14.18
N ASP A 83 -0.25 0.62 -15.09
CA ASP A 83 0.15 1.44 -16.23
C ASP A 83 -1.04 1.88 -17.09
N ALA A 84 -2.06 1.01 -17.26
CA ALA A 84 -3.25 1.37 -18.02
C ALA A 84 -4.03 2.49 -17.31
N TYR A 85 -4.21 2.41 -15.99
CA TYR A 85 -4.83 3.48 -15.21
C TYR A 85 -4.03 4.78 -15.26
N VAL A 86 -2.70 4.71 -15.15
CA VAL A 86 -1.82 5.89 -15.25
C VAL A 86 -1.97 6.55 -16.62
N ARG A 87 -1.89 5.78 -17.71
CA ARG A 87 -2.03 6.32 -19.09
C ARG A 87 -3.39 6.97 -19.30
N GLU A 88 -4.46 6.28 -18.95
CA GLU A 88 -5.82 6.78 -19.11
C GLU A 88 -6.09 8.00 -18.21
N GLY A 89 -5.48 8.06 -17.03
CA GLY A 89 -5.55 9.21 -16.12
C GLY A 89 -4.84 10.43 -16.68
N LEU A 90 -3.58 10.28 -17.08
CA LEU A 90 -2.79 11.35 -17.70
C LEU A 90 -3.47 11.88 -18.96
N GLU A 91 -4.01 10.99 -19.82
CA GLU A 91 -4.81 11.38 -20.97
C GLU A 91 -6.08 12.15 -20.56
N GLY A 92 -6.83 11.61 -19.59
CA GLY A 92 -8.10 12.17 -19.13
C GLY A 92 -7.97 13.58 -18.54
N MET A 93 -6.90 13.86 -17.79
CA MET A 93 -6.62 15.18 -17.23
C MET A 93 -5.89 16.13 -18.20
N GLY A 94 -5.46 15.63 -19.36
CA GLY A 94 -4.77 16.41 -20.37
C GLY A 94 -3.28 16.63 -20.13
N ALA A 95 -2.64 15.79 -19.30
CA ALA A 95 -1.19 15.78 -19.05
C ALA A 95 -0.44 15.12 -20.22
N THR A 96 -0.49 15.77 -21.38
CA THR A 96 -0.03 15.17 -22.64
C THR A 96 1.48 14.95 -22.72
N ALA A 97 2.26 15.84 -22.11
CA ALA A 97 3.72 15.71 -22.14
C ALA A 97 4.17 14.59 -21.20
N HIS A 98 3.59 14.52 -20.00
CA HIS A 98 3.86 13.45 -19.04
C HIS A 98 3.39 12.10 -19.54
N LEU A 99 2.25 12.03 -20.24
CA LEU A 99 1.82 10.80 -20.92
C LEU A 99 2.86 10.34 -21.97
N ALA A 100 3.41 11.27 -22.75
CA ALA A 100 4.43 10.95 -23.74
C ALA A 100 5.74 10.48 -23.09
N LEU A 101 6.14 11.11 -21.99
CA LEU A 101 7.31 10.72 -21.21
C LEU A 101 7.11 9.33 -20.59
N PHE A 102 6.00 9.11 -19.87
CA PHE A 102 5.66 7.81 -19.28
C PHE A 102 5.73 6.67 -20.29
N ASN A 103 5.17 6.86 -21.49
CA ASN A 103 5.24 5.85 -22.54
C ASN A 103 6.65 5.58 -23.06
N ARG A 104 7.52 6.60 -23.12
CA ARG A 104 8.93 6.43 -23.49
C ARG A 104 9.69 5.69 -22.40
N THR A 105 9.50 6.07 -21.14
CA THR A 105 10.16 5.46 -19.98
C THR A 105 9.74 4.00 -19.81
N ALA A 106 8.44 3.71 -19.87
CA ALA A 106 7.91 2.35 -19.88
C ALA A 106 8.52 1.50 -20.98
N ALA A 107 8.52 2.00 -22.23
CA ALA A 107 9.08 1.25 -23.36
C ALA A 107 10.60 1.07 -23.28
N ALA A 108 11.33 2.03 -22.68
CA ALA A 108 12.76 1.92 -22.45
C ALA A 108 13.07 0.85 -21.39
N PHE A 109 12.32 0.84 -20.29
CA PHE A 109 12.43 -0.18 -19.25
C PHE A 109 12.10 -1.58 -19.76
N ASP A 110 10.97 -1.73 -20.47
CA ASP A 110 10.53 -3.01 -21.02
C ASP A 110 11.49 -3.57 -22.09
N ALA A 111 12.40 -2.74 -22.62
CA ALA A 111 13.41 -3.13 -23.59
C ALA A 111 14.77 -3.50 -22.96
N LEU A 112 14.92 -3.35 -21.64
CA LEU A 112 16.14 -3.74 -20.93
C LEU A 112 16.33 -5.26 -20.96
N SER A 113 17.60 -5.67 -20.88
CA SER A 113 17.94 -7.04 -20.49
C SER A 113 17.71 -7.21 -18.98
N GLU A 114 17.61 -8.46 -18.51
CA GLU A 114 17.47 -8.75 -17.07
C GLU A 114 18.63 -8.13 -16.26
N ASP A 115 19.88 -8.29 -16.72
CA ASP A 115 21.07 -7.71 -16.09
C ASP A 115 21.02 -6.16 -16.05
N ASP A 116 20.50 -5.51 -17.11
CA ASP A 116 20.39 -4.05 -17.16
C ASP A 116 19.22 -3.53 -16.30
N ALA A 117 18.13 -4.31 -16.19
CA ALA A 117 16.99 -3.99 -15.33
C ALA A 117 17.39 -4.07 -13.87
N ASP A 118 18.08 -5.13 -13.46
CA ASP A 118 18.63 -5.27 -12.11
C ASP A 118 19.59 -4.11 -11.80
N ALA A 119 20.50 -3.78 -12.73
CA ALA A 119 21.43 -2.66 -12.55
C ALA A 119 20.72 -1.29 -12.42
N TYR A 120 19.62 -1.07 -13.13
CA TYR A 120 18.81 0.14 -13.00
C TYR A 120 18.03 0.19 -11.68
N LEU A 121 17.44 -0.94 -11.27
CA LEU A 121 16.63 -1.04 -10.04
C LEU A 121 17.46 -1.00 -8.76
N ASP A 122 18.66 -1.59 -8.76
CA ASP A 122 19.58 -1.52 -7.62
C ASP A 122 20.05 -0.08 -7.35
N GLY A 123 20.04 0.77 -8.39
CA GLY A 123 20.58 2.12 -8.39
C GLY A 123 22.10 2.10 -8.20
N ASP A 124 22.86 2.82 -9.03
CA ASP A 124 24.29 2.99 -8.77
C ASP A 124 24.46 3.58 -7.34
N ALA A 125 24.86 2.73 -6.39
CA ALA A 125 25.21 3.03 -5.01
C ALA A 125 26.46 3.94 -4.89
N ASP A 126 26.78 4.69 -5.93
CA ASP A 126 27.99 5.51 -6.10
C ASP A 126 27.66 6.99 -6.36
N GLY A 127 26.50 7.46 -5.89
CA GLY A 127 26.15 8.89 -5.88
C GLY A 127 26.73 9.70 -4.72
N ASP A 128 27.15 9.08 -3.62
CA ASP A 128 27.50 9.79 -2.37
C ASP A 128 28.73 9.22 -1.61
N SER A 129 29.77 8.76 -2.32
CA SER A 129 31.09 8.50 -1.70
C SER A 129 31.97 9.76 -1.66
N GLU A 130 31.49 10.82 -1.01
CA GLU A 130 32.34 11.85 -0.43
C GLU A 130 32.85 11.36 0.94
N GLY A 131 33.73 10.35 0.96
CA GLY A 131 34.30 9.91 2.24
C GLY A 131 35.22 8.69 2.25
N PHE A 132 36.52 8.97 2.35
CA PHE A 132 37.63 8.09 2.75
C PHE A 132 38.24 7.16 1.69
N GLY A 133 39.45 7.53 1.29
CA GLY A 133 40.21 6.91 0.21
C GLY A 133 40.62 5.46 0.44
N GLY A 134 40.74 4.76 -0.69
CA GLY A 134 41.29 3.42 -0.74
C GLY A 134 41.33 2.89 -2.17
N ALA A 135 42.39 3.22 -2.90
CA ALA A 135 42.89 2.53 -4.08
C ALA A 135 41.92 2.30 -5.26
N ASP A 136 42.17 3.08 -6.32
CA ASP A 136 42.27 2.63 -7.71
C ASP A 136 42.28 1.10 -7.88
N ASN A 137 41.09 0.52 -7.99
CA ASN A 137 40.84 -0.72 -8.71
C ASN A 137 40.07 -0.34 -9.97
N GLY A 138 40.81 -0.05 -11.04
CA GLY A 138 40.27 0.26 -12.36
C GLY A 138 39.32 -0.81 -12.88
N GLY A 139 38.02 -0.53 -12.74
CA GLY A 139 36.93 -1.37 -13.25
C GLY A 139 35.57 -0.67 -13.23
N GLY A 140 35.50 0.67 -13.31
CA GLY A 140 34.24 1.37 -13.49
C GLY A 140 33.72 1.14 -14.90
N THR A 141 32.99 0.05 -15.11
CA THR A 141 32.18 -0.12 -16.32
C THR A 141 31.09 0.92 -16.26
N ALA A 142 31.34 2.04 -16.95
CA ALA A 142 30.34 2.93 -17.50
C ALA A 142 28.97 2.23 -17.60
N SER A 143 27.98 2.66 -16.80
CA SER A 143 26.59 2.18 -16.86
C SER A 143 26.14 1.98 -18.33
N PRO A 144 25.48 0.85 -18.65
CA PRO A 144 25.01 0.55 -20.00
C PRO A 144 24.26 1.73 -20.62
N GLU A 145 24.35 1.90 -21.94
CA GLU A 145 23.67 3.01 -22.64
C GLU A 145 22.17 3.04 -22.35
N ALA A 146 21.55 1.86 -22.22
CA ALA A 146 20.13 1.70 -21.94
C ALA A 146 19.74 2.19 -20.53
N VAL A 147 20.54 1.86 -19.50
CA VAL A 147 20.34 2.35 -18.13
C VAL A 147 20.49 3.88 -18.06
N ARG A 148 21.52 4.42 -18.73
CA ARG A 148 21.68 5.88 -18.85
C ARG A 148 20.54 6.60 -19.57
N GLU A 149 19.83 5.91 -20.46
CA GLU A 149 18.67 6.51 -21.11
C GLU A 149 17.51 6.68 -20.11
N LEU A 150 17.29 5.69 -19.24
CA LEU A 150 16.29 5.80 -18.18
C LEU A 150 16.63 6.90 -17.18
N GLU A 151 17.89 7.00 -16.75
CA GLU A 151 18.35 8.12 -15.89
C GLU A 151 18.03 9.49 -16.50
N ARG A 152 18.23 9.66 -17.82
CA ARG A 152 17.88 10.91 -18.51
C ARG A 152 16.37 11.15 -18.60
N LEU A 153 15.58 10.09 -18.70
CA LEU A 153 14.12 10.19 -18.73
C LEU A 153 13.58 10.55 -17.34
N ASP A 154 14.20 10.08 -16.27
CA ASP A 154 13.93 10.51 -14.89
C ASP A 154 14.29 12.00 -14.70
N ASP A 155 15.45 12.46 -15.19
CA ASP A 155 15.81 13.88 -15.19
C ASP A 155 14.81 14.76 -16.00
N GLU A 156 14.32 14.22 -17.13
CA GLU A 156 13.30 14.88 -17.97
C GLU A 156 11.98 15.02 -17.20
N PHE A 157 11.63 14.05 -16.35
CA PHE A 157 10.40 14.06 -15.54
C PHE A 157 10.39 15.24 -14.56
N GLU A 158 11.47 15.44 -13.79
CA GLU A 158 11.58 16.56 -12.85
C GLU A 158 11.48 17.91 -13.56
N SER A 159 12.18 18.04 -14.69
CA SER A 159 12.15 19.26 -15.51
C SER A 159 10.75 19.53 -16.06
N LEU A 160 10.02 18.49 -16.42
CA LEU A 160 8.70 18.62 -17.04
C LEU A 160 7.64 19.12 -16.05
N LEU A 161 7.75 18.77 -14.77
CA LEU A 161 6.86 19.25 -13.69
C LEU A 161 6.85 20.79 -13.58
N GLU A 162 7.92 21.48 -13.95
CA GLU A 162 7.95 22.96 -13.97
C GLU A 162 6.98 23.57 -15.01
N SER A 163 6.62 22.81 -16.04
CA SER A 163 5.84 23.29 -17.19
C SER A 163 4.48 22.59 -17.36
N GLU A 164 4.34 21.35 -16.90
CA GLU A 164 3.10 20.59 -16.86
C GLU A 164 2.89 20.02 -15.45
N ASP A 165 2.10 20.74 -14.65
CA ASP A 165 1.81 20.40 -13.25
C ASP A 165 0.70 19.33 -13.19
N ILE A 166 1.11 18.06 -13.05
CA ILE A 166 0.20 16.90 -12.95
C ILE A 166 -0.79 17.08 -11.80
N LEU A 167 -0.33 17.57 -10.64
CA LEU A 167 -1.17 17.70 -9.45
C LEU A 167 -2.29 18.72 -9.68
N ALA A 168 -1.97 19.87 -10.27
CA ALA A 168 -2.97 20.86 -10.63
C ALA A 168 -3.95 20.37 -11.70
N LEU A 169 -3.46 19.64 -12.71
CA LEU A 169 -4.31 19.03 -13.73
C LEU A 169 -5.25 17.98 -13.13
N ASN A 170 -4.73 17.12 -12.25
CA ASN A 170 -5.50 16.07 -11.59
C ASN A 170 -6.61 16.65 -10.71
N ALA A 171 -6.28 17.63 -9.86
CA ALA A 171 -7.27 18.30 -9.01
C ALA A 171 -8.35 19.02 -9.84
N ALA A 172 -7.98 19.71 -10.92
CA ALA A 172 -8.94 20.34 -11.83
C ALA A 172 -9.84 19.31 -12.52
N TRP A 173 -9.28 18.16 -12.90
CA TRP A 173 -10.01 17.07 -13.52
C TRP A 173 -11.02 16.44 -12.56
N LEU A 174 -10.64 16.17 -11.31
CA LEU A 174 -11.52 15.66 -10.26
C LEU A 174 -12.70 16.61 -9.97
N ARG A 175 -12.44 17.92 -9.82
CA ARG A 175 -13.49 18.93 -9.63
C ARG A 175 -14.45 19.02 -10.82
N GLY A 176 -13.96 18.71 -12.02
CA GLY A 176 -14.72 18.78 -13.27
C GLY A 176 -15.57 17.55 -13.59
N GLN A 177 -15.57 16.52 -12.74
CA GLN A 177 -16.26 15.25 -13.03
C GLN A 177 -17.77 15.43 -13.08
N GLU A 178 -18.39 14.85 -14.11
CA GLU A 178 -19.84 14.83 -14.23
C GLU A 178 -20.45 13.98 -13.12
N GLY A 179 -21.38 14.56 -12.37
CA GLY A 179 -22.06 13.86 -11.26
C GLY A 179 -21.21 13.70 -10.00
N LEU A 180 -20.12 14.46 -9.85
CA LEU A 180 -19.32 14.53 -8.62
C LEU A 180 -20.23 14.62 -7.37
N LEU A 181 -20.01 13.71 -6.43
CA LEU A 181 -20.67 13.73 -5.12
C LEU A 181 -19.72 14.31 -4.08
N LEU A 182 -20.26 15.19 -3.25
CA LEU A 182 -19.57 15.73 -2.07
C LEU A 182 -20.21 15.13 -0.84
N LEU A 183 -19.48 14.25 -0.16
CA LEU A 183 -19.96 13.49 1.00
C LEU A 183 -19.04 13.73 2.20
N ASP A 184 -19.59 14.17 3.32
CA ASP A 184 -18.85 14.20 4.58
C ASP A 184 -18.58 12.77 5.11
N GLY A 185 -17.83 12.64 6.22
CA GLY A 185 -17.42 11.33 6.73
C GLY A 185 -18.59 10.37 7.01
N GLU A 186 -19.65 10.83 7.66
CA GLU A 186 -20.82 9.98 7.95
C GLU A 186 -21.56 9.59 6.66
N GLN A 187 -21.69 10.53 5.73
CA GLN A 187 -22.31 10.27 4.43
C GLN A 187 -21.49 9.31 3.56
N LEU A 188 -20.16 9.42 3.62
CA LEU A 188 -19.23 8.54 2.90
C LEU A 188 -19.32 7.11 3.44
N GLU A 189 -19.29 6.92 4.76
CA GLU A 189 -19.45 5.62 5.40
C GLU A 189 -20.77 4.95 4.98
N LEU A 190 -21.89 5.69 5.05
CA LEU A 190 -23.19 5.19 4.60
C LEU A 190 -23.19 4.85 3.11
N HIS A 191 -22.58 5.69 2.27
CA HIS A 191 -22.47 5.46 0.85
C HIS A 191 -21.68 4.19 0.52
N ILE A 192 -20.56 3.95 1.22
CA ILE A 192 -19.75 2.75 1.04
C ILE A 192 -20.54 1.52 1.52
N ALA A 193 -21.13 1.56 2.72
CA ALA A 193 -21.91 0.45 3.27
C ALA A 193 -23.08 0.03 2.36
N GLU A 194 -23.79 0.99 1.74
CA GLU A 194 -24.85 0.69 0.77
C GLU A 194 -24.36 -0.04 -0.48
N ARG A 195 -23.11 0.16 -0.86
CA ARG A 195 -22.47 -0.49 -2.02
C ARG A 195 -21.95 -1.86 -1.65
N VAL A 196 -21.28 -1.98 -0.51
CA VAL A 196 -20.82 -3.24 0.07
C VAL A 196 -21.98 -4.23 0.18
N ALA A 197 -23.14 -3.78 0.68
CA ALA A 197 -24.33 -4.62 0.83
C ALA A 197 -24.89 -5.18 -0.50
N ARG A 198 -24.42 -4.70 -1.66
CA ARG A 198 -24.81 -5.16 -3.00
C ARG A 198 -23.79 -6.08 -3.66
N ILE A 199 -22.63 -6.31 -3.02
CA ILE A 199 -21.58 -7.20 -3.52
C ILE A 199 -22.09 -8.66 -3.40
N PRO A 200 -22.28 -9.40 -4.51
CA PRO A 200 -22.87 -10.73 -4.47
C PRO A 200 -22.02 -11.78 -3.73
N ASN A 201 -20.70 -11.64 -3.78
CA ASN A 201 -19.70 -12.54 -3.21
C ASN A 201 -18.99 -11.93 -1.99
N LEU A 202 -19.63 -11.01 -1.27
CA LEU A 202 -19.01 -10.34 -0.11
C LEU A 202 -18.49 -11.33 0.94
N ALA A 203 -19.26 -12.37 1.25
CA ALA A 203 -18.86 -13.37 2.23
C ALA A 203 -17.63 -14.17 1.81
N GLU A 204 -17.42 -14.38 0.52
CA GLU A 204 -16.23 -15.03 -0.03
C GLU A 204 -15.01 -14.10 0.09
N ARG A 205 -15.15 -12.83 -0.31
CA ARG A 205 -14.09 -11.83 -0.15
C ARG A 205 -13.69 -11.62 1.32
N GLN A 206 -14.65 -11.61 2.22
CA GLN A 206 -14.39 -11.51 3.66
C GLN A 206 -13.63 -12.73 4.20
N ALA A 207 -13.93 -13.92 3.68
CA ALA A 207 -13.21 -15.13 4.06
C ALA A 207 -11.77 -15.11 3.54
N GLU A 208 -11.58 -14.73 2.27
CA GLU A 208 -10.26 -14.58 1.65
C GLU A 208 -9.40 -13.52 2.37
N ALA A 209 -9.95 -12.34 2.62
CA ALA A 209 -9.26 -11.28 3.36
C ALA A 209 -8.91 -11.71 4.81
N ALA A 210 -9.76 -12.51 5.46
CA ALA A 210 -9.47 -13.06 6.77
C ALA A 210 -8.38 -14.15 6.74
N GLU A 211 -8.34 -14.96 5.68
CA GLU A 211 -7.28 -15.95 5.45
C GLU A 211 -5.94 -15.26 5.17
N GLU A 212 -5.90 -14.29 4.27
CA GLU A 212 -4.69 -13.50 3.99
C GLU A 212 -4.19 -12.74 5.24
N ALA A 213 -5.10 -12.15 6.02
CA ALA A 213 -4.75 -11.50 7.28
C ALA A 213 -4.16 -12.49 8.30
N LEU A 214 -4.60 -13.75 8.28
CA LEU A 214 -4.05 -14.81 9.12
C LEU A 214 -2.69 -15.29 8.60
N GLU A 215 -2.50 -15.43 7.30
CA GLU A 215 -1.22 -15.80 6.68
C GLU A 215 -0.13 -14.76 6.95
N ASN A 216 -0.51 -13.48 6.99
CA ASN A 216 0.39 -12.37 7.29
C ASN A 216 0.43 -11.98 8.79
N ALA A 217 -0.32 -12.68 9.65
CA ALA A 217 -0.33 -12.39 11.07
C ALA A 217 1.05 -12.65 11.69
N PRO A 218 1.54 -11.78 12.59
CA PRO A 218 2.74 -12.06 13.35
C PRO A 218 2.62 -13.36 14.15
N GLU A 219 3.73 -14.08 14.30
CA GLU A 219 3.79 -15.37 15.00
C GLU A 219 3.15 -15.33 16.40
N PHE A 220 3.43 -14.28 17.20
CA PHE A 220 2.84 -14.12 18.53
C PHE A 220 1.30 -14.07 18.51
N GLU A 221 0.70 -13.53 17.44
CA GLU A 221 -0.76 -13.47 17.30
C GLU A 221 -1.33 -14.86 16.99
N LEU A 222 -0.66 -15.64 16.14
CA LEU A 222 -1.04 -17.02 15.85
C LEU A 222 -1.01 -17.88 17.13
N ILE A 223 0.06 -17.75 17.92
CA ILE A 223 0.21 -18.43 19.20
C ILE A 223 -0.90 -18.04 20.18
N ILE A 224 -1.21 -16.73 20.31
CA ILE A 224 -2.30 -16.26 21.17
C ILE A 224 -3.65 -16.84 20.73
N ARG A 225 -3.92 -16.92 19.42
CA ARG A 225 -5.14 -17.52 18.88
C ARG A 225 -5.23 -19.00 19.23
N GLU A 226 -4.15 -19.75 19.04
CA GLU A 226 -4.10 -21.17 19.40
C GLU A 226 -4.30 -21.39 20.91
N LEU A 227 -3.68 -20.57 21.76
CA LEU A 227 -3.89 -20.58 23.20
C LEU A 227 -5.35 -20.31 23.58
N CYS A 228 -6.01 -19.37 22.90
CA CYS A 228 -7.43 -19.09 23.09
C CYS A 228 -8.30 -20.28 22.68
N ASP A 229 -7.99 -20.94 21.55
CA ASP A 229 -8.69 -22.13 21.07
C ASP A 229 -8.55 -23.30 22.05
N VAL A 230 -7.33 -23.55 22.56
CA VAL A 230 -7.07 -24.56 23.60
C VAL A 230 -7.84 -24.22 24.89
N ALA A 231 -7.94 -22.94 25.25
CA ALA A 231 -8.70 -22.47 26.40
C ALA A 231 -10.22 -22.45 26.17
N GLY A 232 -10.69 -22.62 24.93
CA GLY A 232 -12.10 -22.48 24.54
C GLY A 232 -12.63 -21.05 24.70
N GLN A 233 -11.78 -20.04 24.47
CA GLN A 233 -12.08 -18.61 24.60
C GLN A 233 -11.98 -17.90 23.26
N GLU A 234 -12.69 -16.79 23.11
CA GLU A 234 -12.67 -15.98 21.90
C GLU A 234 -11.74 -14.78 22.10
N LEU A 235 -10.67 -14.69 21.31
CA LEU A 235 -9.75 -13.54 21.30
C LEU A 235 -10.49 -12.28 20.83
N GLN A 236 -10.48 -11.22 21.65
CA GLN A 236 -11.10 -9.94 21.29
C GLN A 236 -10.07 -8.92 20.79
N LYS A 237 -8.90 -8.84 21.44
CA LYS A 237 -7.83 -7.92 21.05
C LYS A 237 -6.50 -8.27 21.70
N ILE A 238 -5.42 -7.97 21.01
CA ILE A 238 -4.07 -7.90 21.59
C ILE A 238 -3.82 -6.43 21.94
N THR A 239 -3.38 -6.17 23.17
CA THR A 239 -3.30 -4.81 23.73
C THR A 239 -1.90 -4.23 23.65
N MET A 240 -0.87 -4.99 24.06
CA MET A 240 0.51 -4.50 24.11
C MET A 240 1.52 -5.62 24.35
N GLY A 241 2.73 -5.48 23.83
CA GLY A 241 3.90 -6.25 24.25
C GLY A 241 4.67 -5.55 25.39
N ASP A 242 4.98 -6.28 26.45
CA ASP A 242 5.79 -5.84 27.58
C ASP A 242 7.15 -6.58 27.55
N PRO A 243 8.23 -5.93 27.11
CA PRO A 243 9.56 -6.55 27.02
C PRO A 243 10.25 -6.70 28.39
N ASN A 244 9.64 -6.22 29.48
CA ASN A 244 10.24 -6.25 30.82
C ASN A 244 9.41 -7.08 31.82
N TYR A 245 8.62 -8.04 31.33
CA TYR A 245 7.78 -8.85 32.20
C TYR A 245 8.63 -9.87 32.97
N GLU A 246 8.45 -9.93 34.28
CA GLU A 246 9.15 -10.90 35.14
C GLU A 246 8.36 -12.21 35.23
N HIS A 247 8.90 -13.30 34.68
CA HIS A 247 8.35 -14.64 34.76
C HIS A 247 9.42 -15.62 35.27
N ASN A 248 9.10 -16.41 36.29
CA ASN A 248 10.02 -17.38 36.92
C ASN A 248 11.40 -16.82 37.36
N GLY A 249 11.49 -15.51 37.59
CA GLY A 249 12.72 -14.83 38.01
C GLY A 249 13.62 -14.40 36.85
N GLU A 250 13.13 -14.48 35.63
CA GLU A 250 13.76 -13.99 34.41
C GLU A 250 12.87 -12.92 33.75
N THR A 251 13.52 -11.97 33.09
CA THR A 251 12.83 -10.94 32.31
C THR A 251 12.57 -11.48 30.90
N VAL A 252 11.29 -11.56 30.51
CA VAL A 252 10.81 -12.11 29.24
C VAL A 252 9.89 -11.12 28.54
N LEU A 253 9.72 -11.30 27.22
CA LEU A 253 8.69 -10.59 26.47
C LEU A 253 7.34 -11.23 26.76
N ALA A 254 6.36 -10.42 27.14
CA ALA A 254 5.00 -10.88 27.38
C ALA A 254 3.99 -10.08 26.54
N TRP A 255 2.96 -10.75 26.05
CA TRP A 255 1.89 -10.12 25.29
C TRP A 255 0.61 -10.07 26.10
N HIS A 256 0.07 -8.87 26.27
CA HIS A 256 -1.21 -8.66 26.94
C HIS A 256 -2.35 -8.72 25.92
N PHE A 257 -3.38 -9.49 26.21
CA PHE A 257 -4.55 -9.63 25.34
C PHE A 257 -5.84 -9.81 26.16
N THR A 258 -6.98 -9.56 25.51
CA THR A 258 -8.31 -9.67 26.10
C THR A 258 -9.12 -10.70 25.31
N THR A 259 -9.83 -11.57 26.03
CA THR A 259 -10.79 -12.53 25.49
C THR A 259 -12.21 -12.21 26.01
N ASP A 260 -13.20 -12.99 25.57
CA ASP A 260 -14.54 -12.98 26.13
C ASP A 260 -14.61 -13.34 27.63
N GLN A 261 -13.54 -13.91 28.20
CA GLN A 261 -13.44 -14.29 29.61
C GLN A 261 -12.54 -13.36 30.45
N GLY A 262 -11.97 -12.31 29.85
CA GLY A 262 -11.19 -11.29 30.56
C GLY A 262 -9.80 -11.07 29.98
N ASP A 263 -8.90 -10.52 30.79
CA ASP A 263 -7.55 -10.16 30.37
C ASP A 263 -6.55 -11.27 30.71
N PHE A 264 -5.62 -11.52 29.80
CA PHE A 264 -4.60 -12.56 29.89
C PHE A 264 -3.24 -12.06 29.42
N ILE A 265 -2.20 -12.82 29.78
CA ILE A 265 -0.82 -12.58 29.38
C ILE A 265 -0.32 -13.85 28.69
N MET A 266 0.25 -13.70 27.50
CA MET A 266 1.02 -14.75 26.85
C MET A 266 2.50 -14.55 27.17
N VAL A 267 3.18 -15.63 27.51
CA VAL A 267 4.64 -15.70 27.67
C VAL A 267 5.14 -16.92 26.91
N GLU A 268 6.26 -16.79 26.23
CA GLU A 268 6.93 -17.87 25.50
C GLU A 268 8.23 -18.25 26.22
N ASP A 269 8.55 -19.55 26.24
CA ASP A 269 9.89 -20.06 26.49
C ASP A 269 10.43 -20.80 25.25
N ASP A 270 11.52 -21.56 25.39
CA ASP A 270 12.16 -22.24 24.26
C ASP A 270 11.32 -23.42 23.70
N GLU A 271 10.36 -23.95 24.47
CA GLU A 271 9.62 -25.19 24.16
C GLU A 271 8.10 -24.96 24.06
N GLU A 272 7.55 -24.00 24.80
CA GLU A 272 6.11 -23.78 24.93
C GLU A 272 5.74 -22.29 25.02
N ALA A 273 4.50 -21.99 24.66
CA ALA A 273 3.82 -20.73 24.98
C ALA A 273 2.72 -20.97 26.02
N TYR A 274 2.56 -20.02 26.95
CA TYR A 274 1.60 -20.11 28.04
C TYR A 274 0.63 -18.93 28.07
N MET A 275 -0.65 -19.22 28.25
CA MET A 275 -1.67 -18.23 28.60
C MET A 275 -1.81 -18.16 30.12
N ILE A 276 -1.57 -16.99 30.71
CA ILE A 276 -1.51 -16.79 32.15
C ILE A 276 -2.56 -15.78 32.59
N SER A 277 -3.32 -16.10 33.66
CA SER A 277 -4.19 -15.12 34.30
C SER A 277 -3.36 -14.08 35.06
N PRO A 278 -3.49 -12.77 34.78
CA PRO A 278 -2.74 -11.72 35.46
C PRO A 278 -3.07 -11.66 36.96
N SER A 279 -4.29 -12.08 37.33
CA SER A 279 -4.81 -12.01 38.69
C SER A 279 -4.40 -13.21 39.56
N THR A 280 -4.49 -14.44 39.03
CA THR A 280 -4.17 -15.66 39.79
C THR A 280 -2.77 -16.19 39.53
N LYS A 281 -2.10 -15.73 38.46
CA LYS A 281 -0.82 -16.26 37.95
C LYS A 281 -0.88 -17.74 37.56
N GLU A 282 -2.08 -18.27 37.35
CA GLU A 282 -2.28 -19.64 36.88
C GLU A 282 -2.17 -19.71 35.35
N ILE A 283 -1.56 -20.79 34.87
CA ILE A 283 -1.56 -21.15 33.45
C ILE A 283 -2.97 -21.70 33.12
N ILE A 284 -3.58 -21.11 32.11
CA ILE A 284 -4.93 -21.40 31.62
C ILE A 284 -4.87 -22.34 30.42
N ALA A 285 -3.88 -22.14 29.55
CA ALA A 285 -3.59 -22.97 28.39
C ALA A 285 -2.08 -22.93 28.10
N ALA A 286 -1.60 -23.97 27.42
CA ALA A 286 -0.24 -24.06 26.92
C ALA A 286 -0.27 -24.67 25.51
N VAL A 287 0.67 -24.25 24.67
CA VAL A 287 0.90 -24.75 23.31
C VAL A 287 2.38 -25.12 23.21
N GLU A 288 2.68 -26.35 22.81
CA GLU A 288 4.04 -26.83 22.56
C GLU A 288 4.45 -26.45 21.12
N PHE A 289 5.68 -25.95 20.94
CA PHE A 289 6.24 -25.73 19.61
C PHE A 289 6.68 -27.07 19.01
N GLU A 290 6.26 -27.40 17.79
CA GLU A 290 6.77 -28.62 17.12
C GLU A 290 8.28 -28.47 16.84
N GLU A 291 9.11 -29.38 17.38
CA GLU A 291 10.52 -29.50 16.99
C GLU A 291 10.58 -29.70 15.47
N ALA A 292 11.02 -28.69 14.73
CA ALA A 292 11.34 -28.86 13.32
C ALA A 292 12.47 -29.90 13.22
N ASP A 293 12.13 -31.13 12.81
CA ASP A 293 13.08 -32.20 12.53
C ASP A 293 14.23 -31.64 11.66
N ALA A 294 15.42 -31.52 12.26
CA ALA A 294 16.63 -30.98 11.65
C ALA A 294 17.23 -31.84 10.53
#